data_AF-A0AAV6TK21-F1
#
_entry.id   AF-A0AAV6TK21-F1
#
_cell.length_a   1.000
_cell.length_b   1.000
_cell.length_c   1.000
_cell.angle_alpha   90.00
_cell.angle_beta   90.00
_cell.angle_gamma   90.00
#
_symmetry.space_group_name_H-M   'P 1'
#
loop_
_entity.id
_entity.type
_entity.pdbx_description
1 polymer ?
#
loop_
_entity_poly.entity_id
_entity_poly.type
_entity_poly.pdbx_seq_one_letter_code
_entity_poly.pdbx_strand_id
1 'polypeptide(L)'
;MEVIYIPAMTYAKTSGVIMTSIPPHTSHKMQPLDKTVFSPFKSEYFQASGEWMATPGNHEKPVTIYDVAQLVGKAYAKAFTPANILIGVLVTGIYPLTQILFKEEEFVSSNL
;
A
#
# COMPACT_ATOMS: atom_id res chain seq x y z
N MET A 1 -6.59 -14.08 -8.99
CA MET A 1 -6.26 -14.02 -10.43
C MET A 1 -6.32 -12.55 -10.82
N GLU A 2 -5.19 -11.85 -10.78
CA GLU A 2 -5.13 -10.48 -11.32
C GLU A 2 -5.30 -10.60 -12.84
N VAL A 3 -6.36 -9.99 -13.36
CA VAL A 3 -6.59 -9.97 -14.81
C VAL A 3 -5.58 -9.02 -15.43
N ILE A 4 -4.69 -9.55 -16.26
CA ILE A 4 -3.71 -8.75 -16.99
C ILE A 4 -4.45 -7.94 -18.06
N TYR A 5 -4.54 -6.63 -17.90
CA TYR A 5 -5.18 -5.74 -18.87
C TYR A 5 -4.17 -5.29 -19.94
N ILE A 6 -4.17 -5.99 -21.08
CA ILE A 6 -3.23 -5.77 -22.20
C ILE A 6 -3.16 -4.29 -22.64
N PRO A 7 -4.28 -3.55 -22.78
CA PRO A 7 -4.19 -2.14 -23.17
C PRO A 7 -3.40 -1.28 -22.19
N ALA A 8 -3.52 -1.49 -20.86
CA ALA A 8 -2.71 -0.77 -19.89
C ALA A 8 -1.22 -1.12 -20.00
N MET A 9 -0.88 -2.39 -20.24
CA MET A 9 0.52 -2.79 -20.43
C MET A 9 1.14 -2.14 -21.68
N THR A 10 0.38 -2.12 -22.78
CA THR A 10 0.80 -1.45 -24.02
C THR A 10 0.99 0.05 -23.77
N TYR A 11 0.07 0.68 -23.03
CA TYR A 11 0.18 2.08 -22.67
C TYR A 11 1.39 2.37 -21.77
N ALA A 12 1.63 1.55 -20.74
CA ALA A 12 2.79 1.65 -19.87
C ALA A 12 4.10 1.52 -20.65
N LYS A 13 4.19 0.51 -21.54
CA LYS A 13 5.36 0.30 -22.41
C LYS A 13 5.62 1.49 -23.34
N THR A 14 4.58 2.00 -23.99
CA THR A 14 4.71 3.16 -24.91
C THR A 14 5.01 4.46 -24.16
N SER A 15 4.66 4.54 -22.87
CA SER A 15 4.95 5.69 -21.99
C SER A 15 6.31 5.58 -21.27
N GLY A 16 7.10 4.54 -21.53
CA GLY A 16 8.41 4.35 -20.89
C GLY A 16 8.35 3.90 -19.43
N VAL A 17 7.23 3.38 -18.97
CA VAL A 17 7.07 2.84 -17.61
C VAL A 17 7.67 1.44 -17.54
N ILE A 18 8.63 1.25 -16.61
CA ILE A 18 9.20 -0.06 -16.32
C ILE A 18 8.24 -0.80 -15.37
N MET A 19 7.69 -1.91 -15.84
CA MET A 19 6.82 -2.78 -15.03
C MET A 19 7.64 -3.92 -14.42
N THR A 20 7.49 -4.14 -13.12
CA THR A 20 8.17 -5.22 -12.38
C THR A 20 7.16 -6.28 -11.97
N SER A 21 7.45 -7.55 -12.27
CA SER A 21 6.71 -8.70 -11.75
C SER A 21 7.22 -9.11 -10.38
N ILE A 22 6.33 -9.37 -9.43
CA ILE A 22 6.67 -9.98 -8.15
C ILE A 22 6.28 -11.47 -8.18
N PRO A 23 7.03 -12.36 -7.52
CA PRO A 23 6.61 -13.75 -7.37
C PRO A 23 5.26 -13.85 -6.63
N PRO A 24 4.47 -14.91 -6.87
CA PRO A 24 3.20 -15.10 -6.18
C PRO A 24 3.35 -15.02 -4.65
N HIS A 25 2.30 -14.64 -3.93
CA HIS A 25 2.28 -14.62 -2.46
C HIS A 25 3.40 -13.79 -1.77
N THR A 26 4.09 -12.91 -2.48
CA THR A 26 5.18 -12.07 -1.91
C THR A 26 4.84 -10.59 -1.76
N SER A 27 3.57 -10.19 -1.92
CA SER A 27 3.15 -8.78 -1.80
C SER A 27 3.60 -8.15 -0.48
N HIS A 28 3.42 -8.86 0.64
CA HIS A 28 3.86 -8.44 1.96
C HIS A 28 5.39 -8.19 2.08
N LYS A 29 6.20 -8.73 1.16
CA LYS A 29 7.67 -8.56 1.13
C LYS A 29 8.13 -7.51 0.12
N MET A 30 7.54 -7.53 -1.08
CA MET A 30 8.02 -6.79 -2.24
C MET A 30 7.14 -5.59 -2.64
N GLN A 31 5.92 -5.46 -2.10
CA GLN A 31 5.08 -4.27 -2.37
C GLN A 31 5.31 -3.20 -1.29
N PRO A 32 5.85 -2.01 -1.64
CA PRO A 32 6.18 -0.96 -0.67
C PRO A 32 4.98 -0.50 0.14
N LEU A 33 3.83 -0.40 -0.53
CA LEU A 33 2.58 0.02 0.07
C LEU A 33 2.14 -0.94 1.18
N ASP A 34 2.11 -2.24 0.88
CA ASP A 34 1.75 -3.27 1.85
C ASP A 34 2.73 -3.32 3.03
N LYS A 35 4.04 -3.22 2.76
CA LYS A 35 5.08 -3.40 3.77
C LYS A 35 5.21 -2.22 4.73
N THR A 36 5.01 -0.98 4.27
CA THR A 36 5.41 0.21 5.04
C THR A 36 4.36 1.30 5.14
N VAL A 37 3.35 1.32 4.28
CA VAL A 37 2.39 2.45 4.21
C VAL A 37 1.00 2.05 4.71
N PHE A 38 0.49 0.88 4.32
CA PHE A 38 -0.87 0.47 4.66
C PHE A 38 -1.06 0.08 6.12
N SER A 39 -0.03 -0.46 6.77
CA SER A 39 -0.08 -0.71 8.21
C SER A 39 -0.31 0.57 9.01
N PRO A 40 0.55 1.62 8.91
CA PRO A 40 0.30 2.88 9.61
C PRO A 40 -0.98 3.58 9.11
N PHE A 41 -1.30 3.51 7.81
CA PHE A 41 -2.54 4.10 7.30
C PHE A 41 -3.80 3.53 7.96
N LYS A 42 -3.87 2.20 8.16
CA LYS A 42 -5.00 1.57 8.85
C LYS A 42 -5.12 2.05 10.30
N SER A 43 -3.99 2.14 11.01
CA SER A 43 -3.95 2.64 12.39
C SER A 43 -4.41 4.10 12.48
N GLU A 44 -3.93 4.95 11.58
CA GLU A 44 -4.29 6.38 11.56
C GLU A 44 -5.74 6.60 11.11
N TYR A 45 -6.25 5.79 10.17
CA TYR A 45 -7.65 5.83 9.78
C TYR A 45 -8.57 5.41 10.93
N PHE A 46 -8.19 4.37 11.68
CA PHE A 46 -8.91 3.94 12.87
C PHE A 46 -8.93 5.06 13.93
N GLN A 47 -7.80 5.70 14.20
CA GLN A 47 -7.72 6.84 15.11
C GLN A 47 -8.61 8.01 14.65
N ALA A 48 -8.49 8.43 13.39
CA ALA A 48 -9.27 9.53 12.82
C ALA A 48 -10.77 9.26 12.89
N SER A 49 -11.19 8.00 12.67
CA SER A 49 -12.58 7.57 12.80
C SER A 49 -13.04 7.67 14.26
N GLY A 50 -12.22 7.21 15.21
CA GLY A 50 -12.50 7.33 16.65
C GLY A 50 -12.68 8.79 17.10
N GLU A 51 -11.79 9.68 16.69
CA GLU A 51 -11.89 11.12 16.97
C GLU A 51 -13.14 11.75 16.37
N TRP A 52 -13.49 11.37 15.14
CA TRP A 52 -14.69 11.86 14.47
C TRP A 52 -15.96 11.42 15.22
N MET A 53 -16.04 10.16 15.67
CA MET A 53 -17.17 9.63 16.46
C MET A 53 -17.27 10.26 17.85
N ALA A 54 -16.13 10.64 18.46
CA ALA A 54 -16.09 11.30 19.75
C ALA A 54 -16.54 12.78 19.71
N THR A 55 -16.69 13.36 18.51
CA THR A 55 -17.15 14.75 18.36
C THR A 55 -18.64 14.84 18.76
N PRO A 56 -19.06 15.82 19.60
CA PRO A 56 -20.44 15.89 20.12
C PRO A 56 -21.54 15.85 19.04
N GLY A 57 -21.29 16.43 17.86
CA GLY A 57 -22.25 16.42 16.73
C GLY A 57 -22.35 15.09 15.96
N ASN A 58 -21.45 14.14 16.24
CA ASN A 58 -21.33 12.85 15.56
C ASN A 58 -21.51 11.66 16.51
N HIS A 59 -21.80 11.91 17.78
CA HIS A 59 -22.09 10.88 18.76
C HIS A 59 -23.22 9.97 18.24
N GLU A 60 -23.04 8.65 18.36
CA GLU A 60 -23.99 7.61 17.87
C GLU A 60 -24.22 7.57 16.35
N LYS A 61 -23.52 8.37 15.54
CA LYS A 61 -23.61 8.29 14.08
C LYS A 61 -22.63 7.28 13.53
N PRO A 62 -23.06 6.37 12.63
CA PRO A 62 -22.12 5.54 11.90
C PRO A 62 -21.30 6.40 10.94
N VAL A 63 -20.03 6.04 10.74
CA VAL A 63 -19.22 6.56 9.65
C VAL A 63 -19.86 6.10 8.33
N THR A 64 -20.13 7.04 7.42
CA THR A 64 -20.72 6.77 6.11
C THR A 64 -19.69 6.93 5.00
N ILE A 65 -20.06 6.55 3.77
CA ILE A 65 -19.22 6.75 2.58
C ILE A 65 -18.88 8.23 2.32
N TYR A 66 -19.69 9.16 2.82
CA TYR A 66 -19.47 10.60 2.68
C TYR A 66 -18.39 11.13 3.62
N ASP A 67 -18.13 10.42 4.72
CA ASP A 67 -17.10 10.78 5.71
C ASP A 67 -15.72 10.23 5.33
N VAL A 68 -15.69 9.16 4.52
CA VAL A 68 -14.47 8.44 4.14
C VAL A 68 -13.40 9.38 3.59
N ALA A 69 -13.75 10.29 2.68
CA ALA A 69 -12.78 11.20 2.06
C ALA A 69 -12.05 12.07 3.10
N GLN A 70 -12.78 12.58 4.11
CA GLN A 70 -12.21 13.40 5.18
C GLN A 70 -11.28 12.56 6.07
N LEU A 71 -11.73 11.36 6.47
CA LEU A 71 -10.97 10.46 7.34
C LEU A 71 -9.71 9.94 6.65
N VAL A 72 -9.81 9.57 5.37
CA VAL A 72 -8.68 9.21 4.51
C VAL A 72 -7.70 10.37 4.42
N GLY A 73 -8.17 11.61 4.23
CA GLY A 73 -7.30 12.79 4.18
C GLY A 73 -6.43 12.95 5.44
N LYS A 74 -7.03 12.74 6.62
CA LYS A 74 -6.31 12.78 7.91
C LYS A 74 -5.28 11.65 8.02
N ALA A 75 -5.67 10.42 7.70
CA ALA A 75 -4.81 9.26 7.81
C ALA A 75 -3.66 9.29 6.78
N TYR A 76 -3.95 9.72 5.56
CA TYR A 76 -2.99 9.78 4.46
C TYR A 76 -1.80 10.67 4.81
N ALA A 77 -2.05 11.88 5.33
CA ALA A 77 -1.01 12.84 5.70
C ALA A 77 0.00 12.28 6.72
N LYS A 78 -0.44 11.38 7.60
CA LYS A 78 0.40 10.76 8.64
C LYS A 78 1.08 9.48 8.19
N ALA A 79 0.45 8.70 7.30
CA ALA A 79 0.97 7.41 6.86
C ALA A 79 1.84 7.50 5.60
N PHE A 80 1.50 8.35 4.63
CA PHE A 80 2.21 8.53 3.36
C PHE A 80 3.32 9.58 3.48
N THR A 81 4.13 9.48 4.53
CA THR A 81 5.28 10.38 4.71
C THR A 81 6.41 10.01 3.76
N PRO A 82 7.26 10.97 3.36
CA PRO A 82 8.45 10.67 2.57
C PRO A 82 9.33 9.60 3.24
N ALA A 83 9.43 9.59 4.57
CA ALA A 83 10.18 8.59 5.31
C ALA A 83 9.63 7.17 5.10
N ASN A 84 8.32 6.97 5.26
CA ASN A 84 7.70 5.66 5.05
C ASN A 84 7.83 5.19 3.60
N ILE A 85 7.64 6.11 2.64
CA ILE A 85 7.75 5.81 1.21
C ILE A 85 9.18 5.39 0.84
N LEU A 86 10.19 6.17 1.26
CA LEU A 86 11.59 5.89 0.96
C LEU A 86 12.06 4.58 1.58
N ILE A 87 11.72 4.34 2.85
CA ILE A 87 12.03 3.07 3.51
C ILE A 87 11.33 1.93 2.77
N GLY A 88 10.06 2.07 2.42
CA GLY A 88 9.29 1.06 1.69
C GLY A 88 9.94 0.64 0.38
N VAL A 89 10.36 1.61 -0.44
CA VAL A 89 11.03 1.34 -1.71
C VAL A 89 12.37 0.61 -1.50
N LEU A 90 13.13 1.00 -0.47
CA LEU A 90 14.41 0.38 -0.13
C LEU A 90 14.24 -1.06 0.37
N VAL A 91 13.39 -1.28 1.38
CA VAL A 91 13.27 -2.58 2.05
C VAL A 91 12.55 -3.64 1.22
N THR A 92 11.86 -3.24 0.16
CA THR A 92 11.21 -4.15 -0.79
C THR A 92 12.09 -4.52 -1.96
N GLY A 93 13.23 -3.86 -2.12
CA GLY A 93 14.12 -4.11 -3.25
C GLY A 93 13.59 -3.62 -4.58
N ILE A 94 12.60 -2.72 -4.60
CA ILE A 94 12.13 -2.10 -5.84
C ILE A 94 13.17 -1.10 -6.36
N TYR A 95 13.78 -0.32 -5.47
CA TYR A 95 14.86 0.59 -5.84
C TYR A 95 15.94 0.71 -4.74
N PRO A 96 17.22 0.41 -5.07
CA PRO A 96 17.67 -0.20 -6.32
C PRO A 96 17.02 -1.58 -6.52
N LEU A 97 16.67 -1.92 -7.76
CA LEU A 97 16.02 -3.19 -8.07
C LEU A 97 16.98 -4.33 -7.72
N THR A 98 16.70 -5.04 -6.63
CA THR A 98 17.67 -5.98 -6.02
C THR A 98 17.01 -7.33 -5.79
N GLN A 99 17.50 -8.35 -6.52
CA GLN A 99 17.06 -9.74 -6.39
C GLN A 99 17.68 -10.47 -5.19
N ILE A 100 18.65 -9.85 -4.52
CA ILE A 100 19.50 -10.45 -3.48
C ILE A 100 18.95 -10.21 -2.06
N LEU A 101 17.89 -9.38 -1.92
CA LEU A 101 17.36 -9.02 -0.60
C LEU A 101 16.59 -10.14 0.10
N PHE A 102 16.10 -11.12 -0.66
CA PHE A 102 15.33 -12.24 -0.15
C PHE A 102 15.99 -13.54 -0.64
N LYS A 103 16.12 -14.53 0.24
CA LYS A 103 16.71 -15.82 -0.15
C LYS A 103 15.73 -16.62 -1.00
N GLU A 104 16.22 -17.51 -1.86
CA GLU A 104 15.36 -18.30 -2.75
C GLU A 104 14.32 -19.15 -1.97
N GLU A 105 14.73 -19.68 -0.82
CA GLU A 105 13.89 -20.39 0.15
C GLU A 105 12.68 -19.59 0.65
N GLU A 106 12.80 -18.25 0.67
CA GLU A 106 11.73 -17.34 1.08
C GLU A 106 10.62 -17.13 0.04
N PHE A 107 10.85 -17.61 -1.19
CA PHE A 107 9.89 -17.63 -2.28
C PHE A 107 9.26 -19.02 -2.49
N VAL A 108 9.66 -20.04 -1.71
CA VAL A 108 9.15 -21.41 -1.89
C VAL A 108 7.69 -21.55 -1.45
N SER A 109 7.26 -20.74 -0.47
CA SER A 109 5.84 -20.64 -0.06
C SER A 109 4.94 -20.03 -1.14
N SER A 110 5.52 -19.48 -2.21
CA SER A 110 4.80 -18.92 -3.36
C SER A 110 4.38 -19.95 -4.40
N ASN A 111 4.88 -21.19 -4.32
CA ASN A 111 4.68 -22.24 -5.32
C ASN A 111 3.64 -23.30 -4.90
N LEU A 112 2.88 -23.05 -3.83
CA LEU A 112 1.80 -23.92 -3.34
C LEU A 112 0.41 -23.38 -3.70
#